data_AF-A0ABC8IU33-F1
#
_entry.id   AF-A0ABC8IU33-F1
#
_cell.length_a   1.000
_cell.length_b   1.000
_cell.length_c   1.000
_cell.angle_alpha   90.00
_cell.angle_beta   90.00
_cell.angle_gamma   90.00
#
_symmetry.space_group_name_H-M   'P 1'
#
loop_
_entity.id
_entity.type
_entity.pdbx_description
1 polymer ?
#
loop_
_entity_poly.entity_id
_entity_poly.type
_entity_poly.pdbx_seq_one_letter_code
_entity_poly.pdbx_strand_id
1 'polypeptide(L)'
;MASLLMAACAKGQRWALPNATVMIHQPSGGYSGQTNDMTIHTKQIVRVWNALNQLYMKHTDQSIDVVEKNMDMDHFMTSEEAKAFGIIDEVIDERTLELVKDDVAMKAKIKVRVKKREEKLILVYFSSYQILS
;
A
#
# COMPACT_ATOMS: atom_id res chain seq x y z
N MET A 1 -0.60 -7.52 8.55
CA MET A 1 -0.19 -7.42 7.11
C MET A 1 -0.52 -6.08 6.47
N ALA A 2 -1.69 -5.47 6.67
CA ALA A 2 -2.04 -4.19 6.04
C ALA A 2 -1.06 -3.03 6.36
N SER A 3 -0.58 -2.96 7.60
CA SER A 3 0.44 -2.01 8.08
C SER A 3 1.76 -2.11 7.33
N LEU A 4 2.17 -3.31 6.91
CA LEU A 4 3.37 -3.50 6.08
C LEU A 4 3.21 -2.87 4.70
N LEU A 5 2.04 -3.06 4.07
CA LEU A 5 1.76 -2.45 2.76
C LEU A 5 1.78 -0.92 2.86
N MET A 6 1.19 -0.39 3.94
CA MET A 6 1.21 1.05 4.26
C MET A 6 2.66 1.56 4.43
N ALA A 7 3.50 0.86 5.20
CA ALA A 7 4.91 1.21 5.37
C ALA A 7 5.71 1.17 4.06
N ALA A 8 5.35 0.25 3.15
CA ALA A 8 6.03 0.02 1.89
C ALA A 8 5.63 0.97 0.75
N CYS A 9 4.65 1.84 0.95
CA CYS A 9 4.31 2.91 0.01
C CYS A 9 5.47 3.91 -0.14
N ALA A 10 5.41 4.74 -1.19
CA ALA A 10 6.45 5.73 -1.47
C ALA A 10 6.66 6.66 -0.25
N LYS A 11 7.94 6.89 0.12
CA LYS A 11 8.29 7.77 1.25
C LYS A 11 7.74 9.18 1.01
N GLY A 12 7.08 9.74 2.02
CA GLY A 12 6.35 11.01 1.95
C GLY A 12 4.90 10.89 1.48
N GLN A 13 4.45 9.70 1.07
CA GLN A 13 3.08 9.44 0.59
C GLN A 13 2.33 8.40 1.44
N ARG A 14 2.77 8.18 2.68
CA ARG A 14 2.14 7.24 3.62
C ARG A 14 1.26 8.03 4.56
N TRP A 15 -0.06 7.90 4.42
CA TRP A 15 -1.02 8.73 5.17
C TRP A 15 -2.00 7.88 5.96
N ALA A 16 -2.46 8.42 7.09
CA ALA A 16 -3.57 7.87 7.86
C ALA A 16 -4.51 8.99 8.34
N LEU A 17 -5.76 8.62 8.65
CA LEU A 17 -6.71 9.53 9.30
C LEU A 17 -6.45 9.61 10.81
N PRO A 18 -6.93 10.65 11.52
CA PRO A 18 -6.58 10.88 12.92
C PRO A 18 -7.04 9.73 13.83
N ASN A 19 -8.19 9.12 13.51
CA ASN A 19 -8.77 8.01 14.28
C ASN A 19 -8.35 6.62 13.78
N ALA A 20 -7.38 6.52 12.88
CA ALA A 20 -6.90 5.23 12.41
C ALA A 20 -6.08 4.53 13.50
N THR A 21 -6.28 3.21 13.62
CA THR A 21 -5.41 2.35 14.43
C THR A 21 -4.53 1.52 13.50
N VAL A 22 -3.23 1.54 13.76
CA VAL A 22 -2.25 0.72 13.07
C VAL A 22 -1.82 -0.40 14.02
N MET A 23 -1.76 -1.63 13.52
CA MET A 23 -1.28 -2.77 14.30
C MET A 23 -0.20 -3.52 13.53
N ILE A 24 0.87 -3.88 14.23
CA ILE A 24 1.88 -4.82 13.77
C ILE A 24 1.91 -6.01 14.72
N HIS A 25 2.21 -7.19 14.17
CA HIS A 25 2.31 -8.42 14.94
C HIS A 25 3.05 -9.50 14.15
N GLN A 26 3.50 -10.51 14.87
CA GLN A 26 4.11 -11.71 14.33
C GLN A 26 3.21 -12.44 13.33
N PRO A 27 3.79 -13.14 12.33
CA PRO A 27 3.02 -14.03 11.50
C PRO A 27 2.51 -15.18 12.38
N SER A 28 1.21 -15.46 12.27
CA SER A 28 0.63 -16.63 12.91
C SER A 28 0.71 -17.85 12.00
N GLY A 29 0.78 -19.02 12.62
CA GLY A 29 0.78 -20.29 11.92
C GLY A 29 0.64 -21.44 12.90
N GLY A 30 0.21 -22.59 12.39
CA GLY A 30 0.08 -23.82 13.15
C GLY A 30 0.10 -25.00 12.20
N TYR A 31 0.80 -26.06 12.59
CA TYR A 31 0.88 -27.29 11.82
C TYR A 31 0.96 -28.49 12.76
N SER A 32 0.29 -29.57 12.39
CA SER A 32 0.38 -30.87 13.06
C SER A 32 0.58 -31.95 11.99
N GLY A 33 1.41 -32.95 12.29
CA GLY A 33 1.77 -33.99 11.31
C GLY A 33 3.07 -34.70 11.67
N GLN A 34 3.68 -35.35 10.68
CA GLN A 34 4.96 -36.02 10.85
C GLN A 34 6.06 -35.03 11.24
N THR A 35 7.09 -35.50 11.95
CA THR A 35 8.21 -34.67 12.40
C THR A 35 8.90 -33.92 11.24
N ASN A 36 9.01 -34.56 10.09
CA ASN A 36 9.59 -33.93 8.89
C ASN A 36 8.76 -32.73 8.41
N ASP A 37 7.44 -32.90 8.33
CA ASP A 37 6.55 -31.83 7.89
C ASP A 37 6.52 -30.68 8.90
N MET A 38 6.45 -31.00 10.19
CA MET A 38 6.56 -30.02 11.26
C MET A 38 7.86 -29.21 11.13
N THR A 39 8.99 -29.87 10.87
CA THR A 39 10.28 -29.20 10.67
C THR A 39 10.26 -28.24 9.48
N ILE A 40 9.64 -28.64 8.35
CA ILE A 40 9.50 -27.78 7.16
C ILE A 40 8.66 -26.54 7.50
N HIS A 41 7.52 -26.72 8.16
CA HIS A 41 6.63 -25.62 8.52
C HIS A 41 7.24 -24.68 9.56
N THR A 42 7.95 -25.22 10.57
CA THR A 42 8.69 -24.41 11.55
C THR A 42 9.80 -23.59 10.87
N LYS A 43 10.55 -24.17 9.92
CA LYS A 43 11.56 -23.41 9.16
C LYS A 43 10.91 -22.30 8.33
N GLN A 44 9.73 -22.56 7.76
CA GLN A 44 9.02 -21.59 6.95
C GLN A 44 8.49 -20.42 7.79
N ILE A 45 7.92 -20.66 8.98
CA ILE A 45 7.44 -19.57 9.83
C ILE A 45 8.60 -18.67 10.31
N VAL A 46 9.74 -19.27 10.66
CA VAL A 46 10.97 -18.51 11.01
C VAL A 46 11.46 -17.68 9.82
N ARG A 47 11.45 -18.25 8.61
CA ARG A 47 11.80 -17.51 7.38
C ARG A 47 10.90 -16.30 7.15
N VAL A 48 9.58 -16.47 7.33
CA VAL A 48 8.61 -15.39 7.16
C VAL A 48 8.79 -14.32 8.24
N TRP A 49 8.97 -14.72 9.51
CA TRP A 49 9.26 -13.82 10.63
C TRP A 49 10.45 -12.90 10.32
N ASN A 50 11.59 -13.50 9.98
CA ASN A 50 12.82 -12.74 9.67
C ASN A 50 12.62 -11.79 8.47
N ALA A 51 11.94 -12.25 7.42
CA ALA A 51 11.67 -11.43 6.25
C ALA A 51 10.76 -10.23 6.56
N LEU A 52 9.72 -10.42 7.38
CA LEU A 52 8.83 -9.34 7.79
C LEU A 52 9.57 -8.30 8.64
N ASN A 53 10.36 -8.73 9.61
CA ASN A 53 11.10 -7.81 10.48
C ASN A 53 12.12 -6.98 9.69
N GLN A 54 12.82 -7.59 8.74
CA GLN A 54 13.71 -6.87 7.83
C GLN A 54 12.98 -5.85 6.95
N LEU A 55 11.77 -6.18 6.47
CA LEU A 55 10.98 -5.24 5.68
C LEU A 55 10.50 -4.07 6.53
N TYR A 56 10.01 -4.30 7.75
CA TYR A 56 9.66 -3.20 8.65
C TYR A 56 10.87 -2.33 8.96
N MET A 57 12.00 -2.92 9.36
CA MET A 57 13.27 -2.20 9.59
C MET A 57 13.63 -1.29 8.41
N LYS A 58 13.54 -1.81 7.18
CA LYS A 58 13.82 -1.07 5.95
C LYS A 58 12.88 0.12 5.73
N HIS A 59 11.60 -0.02 6.06
CA HIS A 59 10.57 0.98 5.75
C HIS A 59 10.31 1.97 6.88
N THR A 60 10.62 1.62 8.12
CA THR A 60 10.38 2.46 9.30
C THR A 60 11.63 3.18 9.80
N ASP A 61 12.82 2.87 9.26
CA ASP A 61 14.12 3.36 9.74
C ASP A 61 14.40 3.00 11.23
N GLN A 62 13.66 2.04 11.79
CA GLN A 62 13.87 1.50 13.14
C GLN A 62 14.99 0.46 13.14
N SER A 63 15.64 0.26 14.29
CA SER A 63 16.56 -0.87 14.47
C SER A 63 15.81 -2.21 14.46
N ILE A 64 16.49 -3.29 14.07
CA ILE A 64 15.88 -4.64 14.06
C ILE A 64 15.37 -5.05 15.44
N ASP A 65 16.11 -4.74 16.51
CA ASP A 65 15.72 -5.07 17.89
C ASP A 65 14.41 -4.39 18.31
N VAL A 66 14.21 -3.13 17.89
CA VAL A 66 12.96 -2.40 18.15
C VAL A 66 11.80 -3.02 17.37
N VAL A 67 12.03 -3.39 16.10
CA VAL A 67 10.99 -4.05 15.28
C VAL A 67 10.60 -5.39 15.87
N GLU A 68 11.56 -6.25 16.20
CA GLU A 68 11.31 -7.58 16.77
C GLU A 68 10.53 -7.49 18.08
N LYS A 69 10.93 -6.58 18.98
CA LYS A 69 10.25 -6.37 20.25
C LYS A 69 8.79 -5.94 20.08
N ASN A 70 8.49 -5.06 19.13
CA ASN A 70 7.12 -4.60 18.90
C ASN A 70 6.31 -5.55 18.00
N MET A 71 6.94 -6.50 17.33
CA MET A 71 6.29 -7.53 16.52
C MET A 71 5.94 -8.79 17.33
N ASP A 72 6.58 -9.02 18.49
CA ASP A 72 6.44 -10.26 19.28
C ASP A 72 5.00 -10.50 19.77
N MET A 73 4.27 -9.42 20.04
CA MET A 73 2.85 -9.45 20.40
C MET A 73 2.06 -8.47 19.54
N ASP A 74 0.74 -8.48 19.66
CA ASP A 74 -0.09 -7.46 19.02
C ASP A 74 0.28 -6.08 19.57
N HIS A 75 0.84 -5.23 18.71
CA HIS A 75 1.25 -3.88 19.05
C HIS A 75 0.38 -2.87 18.31
N PHE A 76 -0.54 -2.25 19.06
CA PHE A 76 -1.47 -1.25 18.57
C PHE A 76 -0.89 0.15 18.75
N MET A 77 -1.04 0.96 17.71
CA MET A 77 -0.61 2.34 17.65
C MET A 77 -1.75 3.23 17.17
N THR A 78 -1.88 4.40 17.79
CA THR A 78 -2.59 5.53 17.22
C THR A 78 -1.92 5.98 15.92
N SER A 79 -2.61 6.82 15.14
CA SER A 79 -2.06 7.43 13.93
C SER A 79 -0.75 8.20 14.21
N GLU A 80 -0.68 8.95 15.30
CA GLU A 80 0.53 9.68 15.71
C GLU A 80 1.67 8.75 16.15
N GLU A 81 1.37 7.69 16.92
CA GLU A 81 2.38 6.70 17.28
C GLU A 81 2.91 5.95 16.05
N ALA A 82 2.04 5.64 15.08
CA ALA A 82 2.46 5.02 13.83
C ALA A 82 3.34 5.94 12.97
N LYS A 83 3.10 7.26 13.02
CA LYS A 83 3.96 8.28 12.40
C LYS A 83 5.32 8.32 13.09
N ALA A 84 5.33 8.38 14.43
CA ALA A 84 6.55 8.36 15.22
C ALA A 84 7.37 7.06 15.05
N PHE A 85 6.68 5.92 14.89
CA PHE A 85 7.32 4.63 14.61
C PHE A 85 7.92 4.57 13.20
N GLY A 86 7.41 5.37 12.26
CA GLY A 86 7.85 5.43 10.87
C GLY A 86 7.03 4.58 9.88
N ILE A 87 5.85 4.09 10.29
CA ILE A 87 4.94 3.33 9.42
C ILE A 87 4.23 4.26 8.44
N ILE A 88 3.87 5.46 8.90
CA ILE A 88 3.29 6.52 8.07
C ILE A 88 4.13 7.78 8.13
N ASP A 89 3.93 8.67 7.18
CA ASP A 89 4.58 9.98 7.11
C ASP A 89 3.70 11.07 7.72
N GLU A 90 2.38 11.04 7.48
CA GLU A 90 1.48 12.12 7.86
C GLU A 90 0.11 11.63 8.35
N VAL A 91 -0.43 12.34 9.34
CA VAL A 91 -1.82 12.21 9.79
C VAL A 91 -2.62 13.33 9.14
N ILE A 92 -3.62 13.00 8.34
CA ILE A 92 -4.43 13.97 7.60
C ILE A 92 -5.86 14.01 8.15
N ASP A 93 -6.33 15.18 8.56
CA ASP A 93 -7.69 15.42 9.06
C ASP A 93 -8.61 16.02 7.99
N GLU A 94 -8.04 16.74 7.03
CA GLU A 94 -8.75 17.36 5.90
C GLU A 94 -8.13 16.99 4.55
N ARG A 95 -8.95 17.08 3.49
CA ARG A 95 -8.48 16.88 2.13
C ARG A 95 -7.68 18.10 1.67
N THR A 96 -6.36 17.95 1.58
CA THR A 96 -5.47 19.04 1.12
C THR A 96 -5.74 19.42 -0.34
N LEU A 97 -5.64 20.71 -0.65
CA LEU A 97 -5.87 21.25 -2.00
C LEU A 97 -4.90 20.69 -3.06
N GLU A 98 -3.73 20.19 -2.65
CA GLU A 98 -2.79 19.52 -3.53
C GLU A 98 -3.35 18.20 -4.08
N LEU A 99 -4.06 17.42 -3.26
CA LEU A 99 -4.78 16.21 -3.67
C LEU A 99 -5.97 16.50 -4.60
N VAL A 100 -6.44 17.75 -4.64
CA VAL A 100 -7.53 18.20 -5.53
C VAL A 100 -7.01 18.54 -6.93
N LYS A 101 -5.76 19.01 -7.05
CA LYS A 101 -5.15 19.36 -8.35
C LYS A 101 -5.09 18.14 -9.28
N ASP A 102 -4.80 16.97 -8.72
CA ASP A 102 -4.78 15.72 -9.47
C ASP A 102 -6.18 15.32 -9.97
N ASP A 103 -7.23 15.54 -9.20
CA ASP A 103 -8.60 15.18 -9.62
C ASP A 103 -9.12 16.10 -10.74
N VAL A 104 -8.83 17.41 -10.67
CA VAL A 104 -9.19 18.37 -11.73
C VAL A 104 -8.37 18.13 -13.00
N ALA A 105 -7.05 17.93 -12.85
CA ALA A 105 -6.17 17.64 -13.98
C ALA A 105 -6.49 16.29 -14.63
N MET A 106 -6.85 15.27 -13.84
CA MET A 106 -7.29 13.97 -14.32
C MET A 106 -8.64 14.05 -15.03
N LYS A 107 -9.64 14.75 -14.47
CA LYS A 107 -10.93 15.01 -15.14
C LYS A 107 -10.73 15.76 -16.47
N ALA A 108 -9.85 16.76 -16.50
CA ALA A 108 -9.52 17.48 -17.73
C ALA A 108 -8.85 16.55 -18.78
N LYS A 109 -7.88 15.73 -18.37
CA LYS A 109 -7.22 14.74 -19.25
C LYS A 109 -8.19 13.69 -19.79
N ILE A 110 -9.11 13.19 -18.97
CA ILE A 110 -10.15 12.23 -19.39
C ILE A 110 -11.08 12.89 -20.41
N LYS A 111 -11.55 14.11 -20.15
CA LYS A 111 -12.45 14.84 -21.07
C LYS A 111 -11.81 15.09 -22.43
N VAL A 112 -10.53 15.48 -22.46
CA VAL A 112 -9.75 15.63 -23.71
C VAL A 112 -9.61 14.30 -24.44
N ARG A 113 -9.34 13.20 -23.72
CA ARG A 113 -9.18 11.86 -24.31
C ARG A 113 -10.48 11.30 -24.88
N VAL A 114 -11.63 11.58 -24.26
CA VAL A 114 -12.96 11.21 -24.76
C VAL A 114 -13.28 11.98 -26.04
N LYS A 115 -13.11 13.31 -26.04
CA LYS A 115 -13.35 14.15 -27.23
C LYS A 115 -12.50 13.72 -28.44
N LYS A 116 -11.21 13.41 -28.21
CA LYS A 116 -10.30 12.93 -29.26
C LYS A 116 -10.67 11.55 -29.80
N ARG A 117 -11.34 10.71 -29.00
CA ARG A 117 -11.90 9.42 -29.44
C ARG A 117 -13.16 9.62 -30.29
N GLU A 118 -14.05 10.53 -29.90
CA GLU A 118 -15.27 10.87 -30.64
C GLU A 118 -14.96 11.47 -32.01
N GLU A 119 -14.04 12.44 -32.08
CA GLU A 119 -13.59 13.03 -33.35
C GLU A 119 -12.98 11.98 -34.29
N LYS A 120 -12.20 11.03 -33.73
CA LYS A 120 -11.63 9.93 -34.50
C LYS A 120 -12.69 8.94 -34.98
N LEU A 121 -13.74 8.68 -34.17
CA LEU A 121 -14.86 7.83 -34.57
C LEU A 121 -15.66 8.45 -35.72
N ILE A 122 -15.88 9.78 -35.66
CA ILE A 122 -16.55 10.56 -36.70
C ILE A 122 -15.75 10.53 -38.00
N LEU A 123 -14.44 10.76 -37.95
CA LEU A 123 -13.57 10.69 -39.13
C LEU A 123 -13.56 9.29 -39.79
N VAL A 124 -13.57 8.23 -39.00
CA VAL A 124 -13.67 6.85 -39.51
C VAL A 124 -15.04 6.64 -40.19
N TYR A 125 -16.12 7.16 -39.61
CA TYR A 125 -17.45 7.09 -40.21
C TYR A 125 -17.51 7.83 -41.55
N PHE A 126 -17.01 9.07 -41.64
CA PHE A 126 -16.98 9.85 -42.88
C PHE A 126 -16.08 9.24 -43.97
N SER A 127 -14.92 8.68 -43.60
CA SER A 127 -14.04 7.97 -44.54
C SER A 127 -14.70 6.71 -45.11
N SER A 128 -15.61 6.07 -44.38
CA SER A 128 -16.30 4.87 -44.84
C SER A 128 -17.39 5.19 -45.88
N TYR A 129 -17.99 6.38 -45.80
CA TYR A 129 -19.00 6.85 -46.75
C TYR A 129 -18.43 7.35 -48.09
N GLN A 130 -17.21 7.89 -48.11
CA GLN A 130 -16.56 8.36 -49.34
C GLN A 130 -16.00 7.22 -50.23
N ILE A 131 -15.90 5.99 -49.73
CA ILE A 131 -15.40 4.82 -50.48
C ILE A 131 -16.54 4.05 -51.17
N LEU A 132 -17.80 4.39 -50.87
CA LEU A 132 -19.01 3.73 -51.39
C LEU A 132 -19.76 4.53 -52.48
N SER A 133 -19.17 5.61 -53.02
CA SER A 133 -19.67 6.36 -54.19
C SER A 133 -18.72 6.23 -55.37
#